data_AF-A0A2E2UXG7-F1
#
_entry.id   AF-A0A2E2UXG7-F1
#
_cell.length_a   1.000
_cell.length_b   1.000
_cell.length_c   1.000
_cell.angle_alpha   90.00
_cell.angle_beta   90.00
_cell.angle_gamma   90.00
#
_symmetry.space_group_name_H-M   'P 1'
#
loop_
_entity.id
_entity.type
_entity.pdbx_description
1 polymer ?
#
loop_
_entity_poly.entity_id
_entity_poly.type
_entity_poly.pdbx_seq_one_letter_code
_entity_poly.pdbx_strand_id
1 'polypeptide(L)'
;MYQGNWKCSSCGGTINELPFKPRSDKGLTCRDCFMKQKNTTTTDLSASESVSAPEAPDDSTIATEPSPLPPDELDVATPAVSDNKKTFKGDWQCSLCNSSITELPFEPRSVENLKCIDCFKKSR
;
A
#
# COMPACT_ATOMS: atom_id res chain seq x y z
N MET A 1 17.73 4.61 -11.73
CA MET A 1 17.42 3.56 -12.73
C MET A 1 18.61 2.60 -12.80
N TYR A 2 18.35 1.30 -12.87
CA TYR A 2 19.37 0.24 -12.95
C TYR A 2 19.53 -0.17 -14.40
N GLN A 3 20.77 -0.24 -14.88
CA GLN A 3 21.09 -0.68 -16.24
C GLN A 3 21.58 -2.14 -16.23
N GLY A 4 21.19 -2.92 -17.23
CA GLY A 4 21.52 -4.35 -17.31
C GLY A 4 21.17 -4.98 -18.66
N ASN A 5 21.33 -6.29 -18.80
CA ASN A 5 20.89 -7.04 -19.98
C ASN A 5 19.96 -8.17 -19.52
N TRP A 6 18.71 -7.83 -19.20
CA TRP A 6 17.73 -8.80 -18.72
C TRP A 6 16.86 -9.30 -19.87
N LYS A 7 16.29 -10.49 -19.71
CA LYS A 7 15.39 -11.10 -20.70
C LYS A 7 13.97 -11.15 -20.19
N CYS A 8 13.04 -10.64 -21.00
CA CYS A 8 11.62 -10.77 -20.72
C CYS A 8 11.20 -12.23 -20.81
N SER A 9 10.61 -12.77 -19.75
CA SER A 9 10.09 -14.15 -19.73
C SER A 9 8.84 -14.33 -20.59
N SER A 10 8.08 -13.25 -20.87
CA SER A 10 6.86 -13.33 -21.71
C SER A 10 7.13 -13.18 -23.20
N CYS A 11 8.07 -12.32 -23.60
CA CYS A 11 8.30 -12.01 -25.03
C CYS A 11 9.75 -12.23 -25.49
N GLY A 12 10.68 -12.58 -24.61
CA GLY A 12 12.10 -12.75 -24.94
C GLY A 12 12.87 -11.44 -25.20
N GLY A 13 12.20 -10.29 -25.12
CA GLY A 13 12.81 -8.97 -25.33
C GLY A 13 13.95 -8.66 -24.36
N THR A 14 14.98 -7.96 -24.85
CA THR A 14 16.09 -7.47 -24.03
C THR A 14 15.67 -6.20 -23.30
N ILE A 15 15.91 -6.14 -22.00
CA ILE A 15 15.58 -4.99 -21.15
C ILE A 15 16.89 -4.40 -20.64
N ASN A 16 17.12 -3.12 -20.99
CA ASN A 16 18.38 -2.43 -20.72
C ASN A 16 18.34 -1.51 -19.50
N GLU A 17 17.14 -1.06 -19.10
CA GLU A 17 16.94 -0.23 -17.93
C GLU A 17 15.70 -0.68 -17.14
N LEU A 18 15.81 -0.72 -15.82
CA LEU A 18 14.68 -0.91 -14.93
C LEU A 18 14.72 0.11 -13.77
N PRO A 19 13.55 0.56 -13.28
CA PRO A 19 13.48 1.45 -12.13
C PRO A 19 13.81 0.73 -10.80
N PHE A 20 13.89 -0.60 -10.80
CA PHE A 20 14.22 -1.42 -9.63
C PHE A 20 15.32 -2.43 -9.96
N LYS A 21 16.05 -2.87 -8.93
CA LYS A 21 17.08 -3.91 -9.06
C LYS A 21 16.41 -5.28 -9.10
N PRO A 22 16.45 -6.02 -10.22
CA PRO A 22 15.83 -7.34 -10.27
C PRO A 22 16.61 -8.34 -9.42
N ARG A 23 15.88 -9.20 -8.69
CA ARG A 23 16.51 -10.25 -7.87
C ARG A 23 16.95 -11.47 -8.68
N SER A 24 16.26 -11.75 -9.78
CA SER A 24 16.56 -12.84 -10.74
C SER A 24 16.02 -12.49 -12.13
N ASP A 25 16.60 -13.07 -13.19
CA ASP A 25 16.12 -13.00 -14.58
C ASP A 25 14.85 -13.84 -14.82
N LYS A 26 14.66 -14.91 -14.04
CA LYS A 26 13.49 -15.79 -14.14
C LYS A 26 12.21 -15.09 -13.68
N GLY A 27 11.26 -14.89 -14.61
CA GLY A 27 9.96 -14.27 -14.35
C GLY A 27 9.93 -12.75 -14.55
N LEU A 28 11.01 -12.15 -15.06
CA LEU A 28 11.07 -10.72 -15.31
C LEU A 28 10.28 -10.38 -16.58
N THR A 29 9.38 -9.39 -16.52
CA THR A 29 8.60 -8.94 -17.68
C THR A 29 8.98 -7.52 -18.07
N CYS A 30 8.95 -7.22 -19.37
CA CYS A 30 9.17 -5.86 -19.85
C CYS A 30 7.97 -4.95 -19.54
N ARG A 31 8.18 -3.63 -19.63
CA ARG A 31 7.17 -2.60 -19.37
C ARG A 31 5.89 -2.85 -20.19
N ASP A 32 6.04 -3.24 -21.45
CA ASP A 32 4.93 -3.53 -22.36
C ASP A 32 4.11 -4.75 -21.92
N CYS A 33 4.78 -5.86 -21.58
CA CYS A 33 4.11 -7.06 -21.08
C CYS A 33 3.40 -6.79 -19.75
N PHE A 34 4.04 -6.05 -18.84
CA PHE A 34 3.46 -5.67 -17.57
C PHE A 34 2.23 -4.77 -17.74
N MET A 35 2.28 -3.77 -18.63
CA MET A 35 1.13 -2.92 -18.94
C MET A 35 -0.03 -3.73 -19.55
N LYS A 36 0.28 -4.68 -20.43
CA LYS A 36 -0.73 -5.55 -21.05
C LYS A 36 -1.41 -6.46 -20.04
N GLN A 37 -0.65 -7.05 -19.11
CA GLN A 37 -1.20 -7.84 -18.00
C GLN A 37 -2.04 -6.97 -17.05
N LYS A 38 -1.56 -5.78 -16.70
CA LYS A 38 -2.29 -4.87 -15.81
C LYS A 38 -3.64 -4.45 -16.41
N ASN A 39 -3.70 -4.20 -17.72
CA ASN A 39 -4.95 -3.83 -18.38
C ASN A 39 -5.97 -4.98 -18.36
N THR A 40 -5.53 -6.24 -18.50
CA THR A 40 -6.42 -7.40 -18.43
C THR A 40 -6.90 -7.73 -17.01
N THR A 41 -6.14 -7.34 -15.98
CA THR A 41 -6.49 -7.61 -14.57
C THR A 41 -7.35 -6.49 -13.96
N THR A 42 -7.49 -5.35 -14.63
CA THR A 42 -8.34 -4.22 -14.18
C THR A 42 -9.74 -4.22 -14.82
N THR A 43 -10.07 -5.18 -15.69
CA THR A 43 -11.42 -5.30 -16.31
C THR A 43 -12.42 -6.12 -15.48
N ASP A 44 -12.18 -6.23 -14.17
CA ASP A 44 -13.22 -6.55 -13.19
C ASP A 44 -12.98 -5.53 -12.06
N LEU A 45 -13.96 -4.67 -11.75
CA LEU A 45 -13.95 -3.59 -10.74
C LEU A 45 -13.56 -2.15 -11.15
N SER A 46 -13.62 -1.72 -12.42
CA SER A 46 -13.65 -0.27 -12.70
C SER A 46 -14.56 0.14 -13.85
N ALA A 47 -15.86 0.10 -13.57
CA ALA A 47 -16.88 0.88 -14.25
C ALA A 47 -17.94 1.33 -13.22
N SER A 48 -17.51 2.20 -12.31
CA SER A 48 -18.33 3.14 -11.53
C SER A 48 -17.30 4.01 -10.80
N GLU A 49 -17.26 5.32 -10.84
CA GLU A 49 -18.18 6.31 -11.38
C GLU A 49 -17.36 7.60 -11.45
N SER A 50 -17.41 8.28 -12.59
CA SER A 50 -17.08 9.69 -12.68
C SER A 50 -18.29 10.45 -12.11
N VAL A 51 -18.19 10.96 -10.88
CA VAL A 51 -19.10 12.02 -10.43
C VAL A 51 -18.29 13.28 -10.19
N SER A 52 -18.70 14.30 -10.94
CA SER A 52 -18.16 15.64 -10.95
C SER A 52 -18.23 16.34 -9.59
N ALA A 53 -17.32 17.29 -9.45
CA ALA A 53 -17.24 18.34 -8.45
C ALA A 53 -18.58 18.85 -7.89
N PRO A 54 -18.56 19.25 -6.61
CA PRO A 54 -19.07 20.58 -6.29
C PRO A 54 -18.01 21.54 -5.71
N GLU A 55 -18.24 22.80 -6.04
CA GLU A 55 -17.51 24.03 -5.72
C GLU A 55 -17.28 24.29 -4.21
N ALA A 56 -16.23 25.09 -3.96
CA ALA A 56 -15.84 25.72 -2.70
C ALA A 56 -16.90 26.75 -2.20
N PRO A 57 -16.89 27.27 -0.95
CA PRO A 57 -15.80 28.15 -0.48
C PRO A 57 -15.48 28.14 1.06
N ASP A 58 -14.27 28.63 1.35
CA ASP A 58 -13.86 29.58 2.41
C ASP A 58 -14.39 29.43 3.86
N ASP A 59 -13.49 29.22 4.83
CA ASP A 59 -13.24 30.20 5.91
C ASP A 59 -12.08 29.75 6.85
N SER A 60 -11.01 30.52 6.78
CA SER A 60 -10.20 31.07 7.87
C SER A 60 -9.87 30.30 9.16
N THR A 61 -8.56 30.28 9.40
CA THR A 61 -7.87 30.65 10.66
C THR A 61 -7.99 29.73 11.89
N ILE A 62 -6.85 29.14 12.29
CA ILE A 62 -6.24 29.53 13.57
C ILE A 62 -4.73 29.31 13.50
N ALA A 63 -4.00 30.38 13.74
CA ALA A 63 -2.56 30.43 13.92
C ALA A 63 -2.18 30.03 15.36
N THR A 64 -1.14 29.23 15.52
CA THR A 64 -0.13 29.35 16.60
C THR A 64 1.05 28.46 16.17
N GLU A 65 2.13 29.04 15.65
CA GLU A 65 3.36 29.44 16.36
C GLU A 65 4.12 28.33 17.10
N PRO A 66 5.46 28.40 17.11
CA PRO A 66 6.34 27.27 16.90
C PRO A 66 7.15 26.91 18.15
N SER A 67 8.00 25.88 17.99
CA SER A 67 9.19 25.52 18.80
C SER A 67 8.97 24.34 19.75
N PRO A 68 10.03 23.61 20.19
CA PRO A 68 11.42 23.53 19.70
C PRO A 68 11.95 22.08 19.51
N LEU A 69 12.96 21.90 18.65
CA LEU A 69 13.99 20.82 18.77
C LEU A 69 14.86 21.13 20.01
N PRO A 70 15.45 20.17 20.77
CA PRO A 70 16.57 19.32 20.31
C PRO A 70 16.69 18.00 21.15
N PRO A 71 17.83 17.27 21.27
CA PRO A 71 19.05 17.16 20.46
C PRO A 71 19.32 15.71 19.95
N ASP A 72 20.23 15.65 18.99
CA ASP A 72 21.23 14.59 18.74
C ASP A 72 21.39 13.54 19.85
N GLU A 73 21.06 12.26 19.61
CA GLU A 73 21.79 11.09 20.12
C GLU A 73 21.60 9.90 19.16
N LEU A 74 22.57 9.78 18.27
CA LEU A 74 23.15 8.52 17.81
C LEU A 74 23.13 7.44 18.90
N ASP A 75 22.23 6.46 18.79
CA ASP A 75 22.42 5.17 19.44
C ASP A 75 22.22 4.02 18.45
N VAL A 76 23.35 3.38 18.18
CA VAL A 76 23.44 2.13 17.45
C VAL A 76 23.04 1.03 18.44
N ALA A 77 21.84 0.47 18.29
CA ALA A 77 21.50 -0.76 18.99
C ALA A 77 20.35 -1.51 18.31
N THR A 78 20.72 -2.44 17.43
CA THR A 78 19.96 -3.69 17.29
C THR A 78 20.32 -4.53 18.52
N PRO A 79 19.36 -4.95 19.37
CA PRO A 79 18.75 -6.25 19.13
C PRO A 79 17.29 -6.43 19.62
N ALA A 80 16.70 -7.52 19.11
CA ALA A 80 15.66 -8.36 19.75
C ALA A 80 14.21 -7.84 19.83
N VAL A 81 13.37 -8.49 19.00
CA VAL A 81 12.00 -8.94 19.27
C VAL A 81 11.46 -8.59 20.66
N SER A 82 10.60 -7.58 20.70
CA SER A 82 9.69 -7.34 21.82
C SER A 82 8.27 -7.51 21.30
N ASP A 83 7.65 -8.62 21.69
CA ASP A 83 6.22 -8.88 21.58
C ASP A 83 5.48 -7.85 22.46
N ASN A 84 5.36 -6.63 21.95
CA ASN A 84 4.44 -5.64 22.47
C ASN A 84 3.16 -5.87 21.66
N LYS A 85 2.10 -6.37 22.30
CA LYS A 85 0.79 -6.56 21.68
C LYS A 85 0.19 -5.22 21.31
N LYS A 86 0.70 -4.64 20.23
CA LYS A 86 0.31 -3.34 19.73
C LYS A 86 -1.06 -3.50 19.09
N THR A 87 -2.09 -3.10 19.81
CA THR A 87 -3.43 -2.94 19.25
C THR A 87 -3.46 -1.61 18.51
N PHE A 88 -3.78 -1.66 17.24
CA PHE A 88 -3.97 -0.51 16.38
C PHE A 88 -5.42 -0.06 16.52
N LYS A 89 -5.63 1.25 16.74
CA LYS A 89 -6.95 1.88 16.71
C LYS A 89 -7.07 2.68 15.42
N GLY A 90 -8.20 2.59 14.74
CA GLY A 90 -8.44 3.32 13.49
C GLY A 90 -9.81 3.03 12.90
N ASP A 91 -10.21 3.78 11.89
CA ASP A 91 -11.54 3.69 11.27
C ASP A 91 -11.50 2.76 10.05
N TRP A 92 -11.49 1.45 10.27
CA TRP A 92 -11.52 0.48 9.17
C TRP A 92 -12.93 -0.07 8.93
N GLN A 93 -13.18 -0.61 7.73
CA GLN A 93 -14.45 -1.25 7.39
C GLN A 93 -14.26 -2.70 6.97
N CYS A 94 -15.15 -3.56 7.46
CA CYS A 94 -15.18 -4.97 7.07
C CYS A 94 -15.73 -5.11 5.65
N SER A 95 -15.01 -5.81 4.77
CA SER A 95 -15.40 -6.01 3.37
C SER A 95 -16.62 -6.91 3.18
N LEU A 96 -17.03 -7.67 4.21
CA LEU A 96 -18.17 -8.61 4.14
C LEU A 96 -19.45 -8.02 4.71
N CYS A 97 -19.36 -7.35 5.87
CA CYS A 97 -20.52 -6.85 6.59
C CYS A 97 -20.58 -5.31 6.66
N ASN A 98 -19.62 -4.61 6.05
CA ASN A 98 -19.50 -3.15 6.06
C ASN A 98 -19.50 -2.51 7.46
N SER A 99 -19.24 -3.31 8.50
CA SER A 99 -19.18 -2.81 9.87
C SER A 99 -17.85 -2.10 10.13
N SER A 100 -17.91 -1.01 10.87
CA SER A 100 -16.74 -0.26 11.33
C SER A 100 -15.96 -1.08 12.36
N ILE A 101 -14.66 -1.26 12.12
CA ILE A 101 -13.70 -1.93 12.98
C ILE A 101 -12.81 -0.84 13.54
N THR A 102 -12.87 -0.63 14.86
CA THR A 102 -12.14 0.44 15.55
C THR A 102 -10.82 -0.01 16.18
N GLU A 103 -10.64 -1.33 16.38
CA GLU A 103 -9.52 -1.91 17.11
C GLU A 103 -9.08 -3.22 16.46
N LEU A 104 -7.79 -3.31 16.09
CA LEU A 104 -7.19 -4.51 15.51
C LEU A 104 -5.85 -4.83 16.20
N PRO A 105 -5.51 -6.12 16.41
CA PRO A 105 -4.21 -6.51 16.95
C PRO A 105 -3.08 -6.45 15.91
N PHE A 106 -3.37 -6.01 14.68
CA PHE A 106 -2.44 -5.84 13.58
C PHE A 106 -2.84 -4.61 12.77
N GLU A 107 -1.86 -4.00 12.09
CA GLU A 107 -2.13 -2.92 11.15
C GLU A 107 -2.56 -3.51 9.79
N PRO A 108 -3.78 -3.25 9.32
CA PRO A 108 -4.25 -3.82 8.07
C PRO A 108 -3.54 -3.15 6.88
N ARG A 109 -2.91 -3.94 6.01
CA ARG A 109 -2.24 -3.41 4.81
C ARG A 109 -3.22 -2.85 3.76
N SER A 110 -4.48 -3.28 3.77
CA SER A 110 -5.53 -2.81 2.85
C SER A 110 -6.92 -3.09 3.44
N VAL A 111 -7.88 -2.22 3.16
CA VAL A 111 -9.28 -2.33 3.62
C VAL A 111 -10.16 -3.19 2.70
N GLU A 112 -9.71 -3.47 1.48
CA GLU A 112 -10.49 -4.21 0.45
C GLU A 112 -10.77 -5.67 0.82
N ASN A 113 -9.89 -6.30 1.60
CA ASN A 113 -10.02 -7.69 2.05
C ASN A 113 -10.05 -7.81 3.58
N LEU A 114 -10.30 -6.70 4.27
CA LEU A 114 -10.29 -6.66 5.72
C LEU A 114 -11.58 -7.29 6.27
N LYS A 115 -11.43 -8.34 7.09
CA LYS A 115 -12.55 -9.00 7.74
C LYS A 115 -12.57 -8.61 9.22
N CYS A 116 -13.76 -8.33 9.76
CA CYS A 116 -13.92 -8.20 11.20
C CYS A 116 -13.67 -9.54 11.90
N ILE A 117 -13.46 -9.48 13.22
CA ILE A 117 -13.14 -10.67 14.01
C ILE A 117 -14.21 -11.77 13.88
N ASP A 118 -15.49 -11.40 13.81
CA ASP A 118 -16.61 -12.32 13.65
C ASP A 118 -16.63 -13.00 12.27
N CYS A 119 -16.46 -12.23 11.20
CA CYS A 119 -16.38 -12.76 9.84
C CYS A 119 -15.14 -13.66 9.65
N PHE A 120 -14.01 -13.31 10.27
CA PHE A 120 -12.81 -14.15 10.24
C PHE A 120 -13.02 -15.46 10.99
N LYS A 121 -13.66 -15.42 12.17
CA LYS A 121 -13.95 -16.61 12.99
C LYS A 121 -14.94 -17.55 12.31
N LYS A 122 -15.90 -17.00 11.57
CA LYS A 122 -16.88 -17.76 10.79
C LYS A 122 -16.29 -18.37 9.50
N SER A 123 -15.18 -17.82 9.00
CA SER A 123 -14.49 -18.26 7.78
C SER A 123 -13.31 -19.19 8.05
N ARG A 124 -13.01 -19.49 9.32
CA ARG A 124 -11.95 -20.41 9.75
C ARG A 124 -12.50 -21.77 10.14
#